data_AF-A0A956R8F7-F1
#
_entry.id   AF-A0A956R8F7-F1
#
_cell.length_a   1.000
_cell.length_b   1.000
_cell.length_c   1.000
_cell.angle_alpha   90.00
_cell.angle_beta   90.00
_cell.angle_gamma   90.00
#
_symmetry.space_group_name_H-M   'P 1'
#
loop_
_entity.id
_entity.type
_entity.pdbx_description
1 polymer ?
#
loop_
_entity_poly.entity_id
_entity_poly.type
_entity_poly.pdbx_seq_one_letter_code
_entity_poly.pdbx_strand_id
1 'polypeptide(L)'
;MPATKDTSAELMTAYLDAELPEEDAAAFEAQLAEDPAARSEVEQLRKVMSLVSSLPEVQAPPDFYEKVSKRIRRRQLFASEGVWTLVSLPFQVLSIIIILTVAALNMMVQLEQKPQKLERETIPGTEKPGPAEAPQGPAPVRP
;
A
#
# COMPACT_ATOMS: atom_id res chain seq x y z
N MET A 1 5.88 28.68 -3.06
CA MET A 1 5.27 27.84 -4.11
C MET A 1 4.14 28.66 -4.73
N PRO A 2 4.29 29.24 -5.94
CA PRO A 2 3.23 30.01 -6.58
C PRO A 2 2.36 29.07 -7.43
N ALA A 3 1.28 28.55 -6.86
CA ALA A 3 0.31 27.69 -7.55
C ALA A 3 -1.11 27.97 -7.04
N THR A 4 -1.57 29.22 -7.09
CA THR A 4 -2.89 29.62 -6.55
C THR A 4 -3.96 29.80 -7.62
N LYS A 5 -3.62 29.90 -8.90
CA LYS A 5 -4.61 30.13 -9.98
C LYS A 5 -5.20 28.84 -10.54
N ASP A 6 -4.36 27.84 -10.78
CA ASP A 6 -4.80 26.58 -11.41
C ASP A 6 -5.78 25.82 -10.49
N THR A 7 -5.50 25.77 -9.18
CA THR A 7 -6.38 25.14 -8.18
C THR A 7 -7.75 25.83 -8.10
N SER A 8 -7.81 27.16 -8.23
CA SER A 8 -9.09 27.88 -8.17
C SER A 8 -9.96 27.62 -9.39
N ALA A 9 -9.36 27.51 -10.58
CA ALA A 9 -10.08 27.21 -11.81
C ALA A 9 -10.54 25.74 -11.86
N GLU A 10 -9.73 24.82 -11.35
CA GLU A 10 -10.09 23.41 -11.19
C GLU A 10 -11.27 23.24 -10.22
N LEU A 11 -11.22 23.90 -9.05
CA LEU A 11 -12.34 23.87 -8.08
C LEU A 11 -13.63 24.45 -8.67
N MET A 12 -13.53 25.54 -9.43
CA MET A 12 -14.67 26.15 -10.12
C MET A 12 -15.31 25.19 -11.13
N THR A 13 -14.49 24.48 -11.91
CA THR A 13 -14.95 23.53 -12.92
C THR A 13 -15.57 22.30 -12.27
N ALA A 14 -14.91 21.75 -11.25
CA ALA A 14 -15.43 20.63 -10.46
C ALA A 14 -16.76 20.96 -9.77
N TYR A 15 -16.93 22.20 -9.30
CA TYR A 15 -18.21 22.69 -8.79
C TYR A 15 -19.31 22.72 -9.86
N LEU A 16 -18.99 23.24 -11.06
CA LEU A 16 -19.93 23.33 -12.18
C LEU A 16 -20.37 21.95 -12.70
N ASP A 17 -19.46 20.98 -12.70
CA ASP A 17 -19.70 19.60 -13.15
C ASP A 17 -20.30 18.71 -12.04
N ALA A 18 -20.54 19.26 -10.84
CA ALA A 18 -21.02 18.52 -9.66
C ALA A 18 -20.12 17.35 -9.24
N GLU A 19 -18.80 17.50 -9.42
CA GLU A 19 -17.77 16.53 -9.04
C GLU A 19 -17.20 16.79 -7.63
N LEU A 20 -17.55 17.94 -7.02
CA LEU A 20 -17.18 18.23 -5.63
C LEU A 20 -18.04 17.44 -4.62
N PRO A 21 -17.42 16.91 -3.55
CA PRO A 21 -18.14 16.44 -2.37
C PRO A 21 -19.06 17.53 -1.80
N GLU A 22 -20.18 17.14 -1.18
CA GLU A 22 -21.17 18.10 -0.66
C GLU A 22 -20.57 19.09 0.36
N GLU A 23 -19.63 18.62 1.20
CA GLU A 23 -18.92 19.46 2.18
C GLU A 23 -18.05 20.54 1.51
N ASP A 24 -17.34 20.17 0.45
CA ASP A 24 -16.46 21.08 -0.30
C ASP A 24 -17.27 22.07 -1.14
N ALA A 25 -18.40 21.62 -1.71
CA ALA A 25 -19.32 22.48 -2.43
C ALA A 25 -19.91 23.58 -1.52
N ALA A 26 -20.32 23.22 -0.30
CA ALA A 26 -20.82 24.19 0.67
C ALA A 26 -19.75 25.21 1.10
N ALA A 27 -18.51 24.75 1.30
CA ALA A 27 -17.39 25.64 1.60
C ALA A 27 -17.08 26.61 0.44
N PHE A 28 -17.13 26.11 -0.80
CA PHE A 28 -16.93 26.91 -2.00
C PHE A 28 -18.06 27.94 -2.20
N GLU A 29 -19.32 27.57 -1.90
CA GLU A 29 -20.44 28.50 -1.93
C GLU A 29 -20.32 29.62 -0.91
N ALA A 30 -19.82 29.32 0.30
CA ALA A 30 -19.51 30.34 1.29
C ALA A 30 -18.42 31.31 0.79
N GLN A 31 -17.38 30.79 0.13
CA GLN A 31 -16.35 31.61 -0.49
C GLN A 31 -16.89 32.49 -1.63
N LEU A 32 -17.79 31.96 -2.46
CA LEU A 32 -18.49 32.71 -3.51
C LEU A 32 -19.40 33.83 -2.95
N ALA A 33 -19.93 33.66 -1.74
CA ALA A 33 -20.73 34.69 -1.09
C ALA A 33 -19.87 35.90 -0.66
N GLU A 34 -18.59 35.67 -0.38
CA GLU A 34 -17.62 36.71 -0.01
C GLU A 34 -17.03 37.43 -1.24
N ASP A 35 -16.92 36.75 -2.39
CA ASP A 35 -16.38 37.31 -3.64
C ASP A 35 -17.44 37.42 -4.76
N PRO A 36 -18.00 38.63 -5.00
CA PRO A 36 -18.98 38.85 -6.07
C PRO A 36 -18.38 38.73 -7.48
N ALA A 37 -17.07 38.90 -7.66
CA ALA A 37 -16.43 38.73 -8.97
C ALA A 37 -16.36 37.24 -9.34
N ALA A 38 -15.92 36.39 -8.41
CA ALA A 38 -15.90 34.94 -8.60
C ALA A 38 -17.31 34.38 -8.88
N ARG A 39 -18.33 34.87 -8.18
CA ARG A 39 -19.73 34.50 -8.44
C ARG A 39 -20.18 34.85 -9.86
N SER A 40 -19.83 36.04 -10.35
CA SER A 40 -20.15 36.47 -11.72
C SER A 40 -19.52 35.55 -12.77
N GLU A 41 -18.29 35.08 -12.53
CA GLU A 41 -17.62 34.12 -13.42
C GLU A 41 -18.37 32.78 -13.48
N VAL A 42 -18.79 32.23 -12.34
CA VAL A 42 -19.62 31.01 -12.28
C VAL A 42 -20.94 31.19 -13.02
N GLU A 43 -21.63 32.30 -12.81
CA GLU A 43 -22.91 32.57 -13.46
C GLU A 43 -22.76 32.69 -14.99
N GLN A 44 -21.68 33.31 -15.47
CA GLN A 44 -21.36 33.36 -16.90
C GLN A 44 -21.12 31.97 -17.49
N LEU A 45 -20.35 31.11 -16.80
CA LEU A 45 -20.10 29.74 -17.24
C LEU A 45 -21.37 28.89 -17.25
N ARG A 46 -22.21 28.99 -16.20
CA ARG A 46 -23.53 28.35 -16.15
C ARG A 46 -24.42 28.78 -17.32
N LYS A 47 -24.37 30.06 -17.71
CA LYS A 47 -25.10 30.56 -18.87
C LYS A 47 -24.60 29.97 -20.18
N VAL A 48 -23.29 29.81 -20.36
CA VAL A 48 -22.74 29.13 -21.54
C VAL A 48 -23.20 27.66 -21.58
N MET A 49 -23.15 26.95 -20.46
CA MET A 49 -23.64 25.56 -20.37
C MET A 49 -25.14 25.46 -20.70
N SER A 50 -25.96 26.42 -20.26
CA SER A 50 -27.40 26.41 -20.57
C SER A 50 -27.69 26.70 -22.05
N LEU A 51 -26.87 27.52 -22.70
CA LEU A 51 -26.95 27.70 -24.16
C LEU A 51 -26.59 26.39 -24.87
N VAL A 52 -25.54 25.69 -24.43
CA VAL A 52 -25.16 24.40 -25.02
C VAL A 52 -26.22 23.33 -24.80
N SER A 53 -26.84 23.27 -23.61
CA SER A 53 -27.90 22.30 -23.32
C SER A 53 -29.23 22.63 -24.00
N SER A 54 -29.42 23.87 -24.46
CA SER A 54 -30.59 24.28 -25.25
C SER A 54 -30.56 23.82 -26.71
N LEU A 55 -29.47 23.18 -27.14
CA LEU A 55 -29.40 22.60 -28.49
C LEU A 55 -30.46 21.51 -28.67
N PRO A 56 -30.99 21.35 -29.91
CA PRO A 56 -32.01 20.35 -30.19
C PRO A 56 -31.47 18.94 -29.90
N GLU A 57 -32.29 18.14 -29.21
CA GLU A 57 -31.99 16.74 -28.98
C GLU A 57 -31.91 15.99 -30.32
N VAL A 58 -30.81 15.29 -30.54
CA VAL A 58 -30.60 14.47 -31.73
C VAL A 58 -30.91 13.03 -31.35
N GLN A 59 -31.75 12.36 -32.14
CA GLN A 59 -31.99 10.93 -31.96
C GLN A 59 -30.70 10.14 -32.22
N ALA A 60 -30.32 9.32 -31.24
CA ALA A 60 -29.23 8.39 -31.39
C ALA A 60 -29.58 7.33 -32.46
N PRO A 61 -28.61 6.87 -33.27
CA PRO A 61 -28.82 5.73 -34.15
C PRO A 61 -29.28 4.49 -33.39
N PRO A 62 -30.10 3.60 -33.98
CA PRO A 62 -30.62 2.41 -33.30
C PRO A 62 -29.52 1.50 -32.74
N ASP A 63 -28.36 1.44 -33.41
CA ASP A 63 -27.23 0.60 -33.00
C ASP A 63 -26.30 1.27 -31.96
N PHE A 64 -26.60 2.49 -31.51
CA PHE A 64 -25.72 3.27 -30.63
C PHE A 64 -25.46 2.54 -29.31
N TYR A 65 -26.53 2.07 -28.66
CA TYR A 65 -26.44 1.35 -27.39
C TYR A 65 -25.64 0.05 -27.54
N GLU A 66 -25.81 -0.69 -28.63
CA GLU A 66 -25.08 -1.93 -28.89
C GLU A 66 -23.58 -1.65 -29.12
N LYS A 67 -23.23 -0.58 -29.83
CA LYS A 67 -21.83 -0.18 -30.04
C LYS A 67 -21.17 0.27 -28.74
N VAL A 68 -21.86 1.06 -27.92
CA VAL A 68 -21.36 1.54 -26.62
C VAL A 68 -21.15 0.38 -25.65
N SER A 69 -22.15 -0.50 -25.50
CA SER A 69 -22.06 -1.67 -24.62
C SER A 69 -20.94 -2.64 -25.03
N LYS A 70 -20.78 -2.92 -26.34
CA LYS A 70 -19.65 -3.72 -26.85
C LYS A 70 -18.29 -3.09 -26.51
N ARG A 71 -18.18 -1.75 -26.57
CA ARG A 71 -16.93 -1.03 -26.27
C ARG A 71 -16.60 -1.03 -24.78
N ILE A 72 -17.59 -0.80 -23.92
CA ILE A 72 -17.42 -0.85 -22.45
C ILE A 72 -17.04 -2.26 -22.00
N ARG A 73 -17.78 -3.28 -22.48
CA ARG A 73 -17.51 -4.68 -22.14
C ARG A 73 -16.10 -5.12 -22.56
N ARG A 74 -15.64 -4.70 -23.75
CA ARG A 74 -14.26 -4.99 -24.19
C ARG A 74 -13.23 -4.38 -23.23
N ARG A 75 -13.42 -3.17 -22.73
CA ARG A 75 -12.50 -2.52 -21.79
C ARG A 75 -12.49 -3.22 -20.43
N GLN A 76 -13.64 -3.67 -19.95
CA GLN A 76 -13.76 -4.37 -18.67
C GLN A 76 -13.12 -5.77 -18.67
N LEU A 77 -13.13 -6.46 -19.81
CA LEU A 77 -12.40 -7.73 -19.96
C LEU A 77 -10.88 -7.54 -19.83
N PHE A 78 -10.33 -6.41 -20.29
CA PHE A 78 -8.90 -6.09 -20.16
C PHE A 78 -8.53 -5.40 -18.84
N ALA A 79 -9.51 -4.80 -18.14
CA ALA A 79 -9.31 -4.19 -16.82
C ALA A 79 -9.42 -5.21 -15.67
N SER A 80 -9.62 -6.49 -15.97
CA SER A 80 -9.55 -7.54 -14.95
C SER A 80 -8.11 -7.70 -14.47
N GLU A 81 -7.82 -7.21 -13.25
CA GLU A 81 -6.59 -7.51 -12.50
C GLU A 81 -6.34 -9.03 -12.36
N GLY A 82 -7.36 -9.85 -12.64
CA GLY A 82 -7.29 -11.31 -12.69
C GLY A 82 -6.47 -11.88 -13.84
N VAL A 83 -6.52 -11.31 -15.05
CA VAL A 83 -5.79 -11.89 -16.19
C VAL A 83 -4.28 -11.69 -16.10
N TRP A 84 -3.83 -10.59 -15.46
CA TRP A 84 -2.40 -10.35 -15.22
C TRP A 84 -1.86 -11.16 -14.03
N THR A 85 -2.68 -11.39 -12.98
CA THR A 85 -2.34 -12.25 -11.84
C THR A 85 -2.36 -13.75 -12.19
N LEU A 86 -3.22 -14.21 -13.09
CA LEU A 86 -3.23 -15.59 -13.57
C LEU A 86 -1.97 -15.97 -14.36
N VAL A 87 -1.41 -15.02 -15.13
CA VAL A 87 -0.16 -15.25 -15.88
C VAL A 87 1.08 -15.17 -14.97
N SER A 88 1.05 -14.34 -13.91
CA SER A 88 2.18 -14.20 -12.97
C SER A 88 2.20 -15.22 -11.83
N LEU A 89 1.07 -15.88 -11.54
CA LEU A 89 0.94 -16.96 -10.54
C LEU A 89 2.01 -18.08 -10.65
N PRO A 90 2.28 -18.69 -11.82
CA PRO A 90 3.33 -19.71 -11.92
C PRO A 90 4.73 -19.16 -11.61
N PHE A 91 5.01 -17.90 -11.94
CA PHE A 91 6.30 -17.26 -11.67
C PHE A 91 6.48 -16.94 -10.18
N GLN A 92 5.40 -16.56 -9.50
CA GLN A 92 5.42 -16.25 -8.06
C GLN A 92 5.73 -17.49 -7.21
N VAL A 93 5.09 -18.64 -7.51
CA VAL A 93 5.36 -19.90 -6.80
C VAL A 93 6.80 -20.35 -7.05
N LEU A 94 7.30 -20.24 -8.29
CA LEU A 94 8.69 -20.57 -8.62
C LEU A 94 9.69 -19.71 -7.83
N SER A 95 9.42 -18.41 -7.72
CA SER A 95 10.25 -17.47 -6.94
C SER A 95 10.27 -17.82 -5.45
N ILE A 96 9.11 -18.12 -4.85
CA ILE A 96 9.01 -18.56 -3.45
C ILE A 96 9.82 -19.84 -3.23
N ILE A 97 9.72 -20.83 -4.13
CA ILE A 97 10.47 -22.08 -4.03
C ILE A 97 11.98 -21.81 -4.09
N ILE A 98 12.44 -20.96 -5.03
CA ILE A 98 13.86 -20.62 -5.17
C ILE A 98 14.39 -19.94 -3.90
N ILE A 99 13.66 -18.95 -3.37
CA ILE A 99 14.04 -18.24 -2.14
C ILE A 99 14.13 -19.20 -0.96
N LEU A 100 13.13 -20.08 -0.78
CA LEU A 100 13.14 -21.09 0.28
C LEU A 100 14.30 -22.07 0.15
N THR A 101 14.60 -22.48 -1.08
CA THR A 101 15.73 -23.38 -1.38
C THR A 101 17.05 -22.72 -1.00
N VAL A 102 17.27 -21.48 -1.44
CA VAL A 102 18.49 -20.71 -1.09
C VAL A 102 18.60 -20.48 0.41
N ALA A 103 17.49 -20.13 1.09
CA ALA A 103 17.47 -19.94 2.53
C ALA A 103 17.82 -21.22 3.31
N ALA A 104 17.27 -22.36 2.90
CA ALA A 104 17.57 -23.66 3.50
C ALA A 104 19.05 -24.06 3.30
N LEU A 105 19.58 -23.86 2.09
CA LEU A 105 21.00 -24.11 1.81
C LEU A 105 21.90 -23.21 2.67
N ASN A 106 21.57 -21.92 2.81
CA ASN A 106 22.33 -20.98 3.64
C ASN A 106 22.24 -21.33 5.14
N MET A 107 21.06 -21.71 5.63
CA MET A 107 20.88 -22.16 7.02
C MET A 107 21.70 -23.42 7.32
N MET A 108 21.73 -24.39 6.40
CA MET A 108 22.51 -25.61 6.55
C MET A 108 24.03 -25.30 6.65
N VAL A 109 24.52 -24.36 5.86
CA VAL A 109 25.91 -23.88 5.92
C VAL A 109 26.24 -23.17 7.23
N GLN A 110 25.28 -22.44 7.83
CA GLN A 110 25.50 -21.74 9.10
C GLN A 110 25.49 -22.67 10.34
N LEU A 111 24.87 -23.84 10.26
CA LEU A 111 24.84 -24.79 11.38
C LEU A 111 26.22 -25.39 11.67
N GLU A 112 27.10 -25.50 10.67
CA GLU A 112 28.50 -25.89 10.85
C GLU A 112 29.39 -24.79 11.44
N GLN A 113 28.92 -23.53 11.49
CA GLN A 113 29.72 -22.37 11.94
C GLN A 113 29.41 -21.86 13.35
N LYS A 114 28.39 -22.37 14.06
CA LYS A 114 28.05 -21.93 15.43
C LYS A 114 28.36 -22.99 16.49
N PRO A 115 29.61 -23.09 17.01
CA PRO A 115 29.81 -23.60 18.35
C PRO A 115 29.25 -22.55 19.31
N GLN A 116 28.07 -22.84 19.85
CA GLN A 116 27.35 -22.00 20.80
C GLN A 116 28.18 -21.88 22.09
N LYS A 117 29.01 -20.85 22.20
CA LYS A 117 29.48 -20.38 23.51
C LYS A 117 28.27 -19.70 24.19
N LEU A 118 27.40 -20.53 24.77
CA LEU A 118 26.57 -20.11 25.89
C LEU A 118 27.55 -19.80 27.02
N GLU A 119 27.91 -18.53 27.15
CA GLU A 119 28.64 -18.01 28.31
C GLU A 119 27.74 -18.27 29.52
N ARG A 120 28.07 -19.34 30.26
CA ARG A 120 27.49 -19.59 31.58
C ARG A 120 27.96 -18.45 32.47
N GLU A 121 27.08 -17.48 32.70
CA GLU A 121 27.17 -16.58 33.85
C GLU A 121 27.30 -17.45 35.11
N THR A 122 28.51 -17.50 35.65
CA THR A 122 28.78 -18.05 36.98
C THR A 122 28.03 -17.21 38.00
N ILE A 123 26.94 -17.76 38.54
CA ILE A 123 26.26 -17.23 39.72
C ILE A 123 27.22 -17.47 40.91
N PRO A 124 27.68 -16.43 41.62
CA PRO A 124 28.59 -16.62 42.75
C PRO A 124 27.77 -17.02 43.98
N GLY A 125 27.80 -18.30 44.30
CA GLY A 125 27.41 -18.78 45.63
C GLY A 125 26.43 -19.93 45.64
N THR A 126 26.95 -21.16 45.57
CA THR A 126 26.41 -22.45 46.05
C THR A 126 27.48 -23.47 45.62
N GLU A 127 28.22 -24.20 46.46
CA GLU A 127 27.80 -25.06 47.56
C GLU A 127 29.03 -25.48 48.41
N LYS A 128 28.88 -25.46 49.73
CA LYS A 128 29.35 -26.52 50.67
C LYS A 128 28.17 -27.52 50.84
N PRO A 129 28.27 -28.75 51.43
CA PRO A 129 29.40 -29.44 52.11
C PRO A 129 29.54 -31.00 51.92
N GLY A 130 30.78 -31.55 51.99
CA GLY A 130 31.20 -32.89 52.50
C GLY A 130 30.52 -34.21 52.02
N PRO A 131 30.88 -35.41 52.56
CA PRO A 131 32.14 -35.87 53.18
C PRO A 131 32.62 -37.27 52.66
N ALA A 132 33.83 -37.65 53.09
CA ALA A 132 34.33 -39.03 53.26
C ALA A 132 34.70 -39.89 52.03
N GLU A 133 36.01 -40.05 51.78
CA GLU A 133 36.67 -41.37 51.79
C GLU A 133 38.20 -41.22 51.74
N ALA A 134 38.85 -41.58 52.85
CA ALA A 134 40.24 -42.07 52.90
C ALA A 134 40.13 -43.59 53.16
N PRO A 135 41.09 -44.48 52.82
CA PRO A 135 42.55 -44.25 52.94
C PRO A 135 43.41 -44.96 51.86
N GLN A 136 44.69 -44.61 51.70
CA GLN A 136 45.70 -45.55 51.18
C GLN A 136 47.15 -45.06 51.35
N GLY A 137 47.93 -45.82 52.12
CA GLY A 137 49.36 -46.10 51.84
C GLY A 137 50.42 -45.30 52.63
N PRO A 138 51.46 -45.94 53.19
CA PRO A 138 52.32 -45.36 54.24
C PRO A 138 53.58 -44.63 53.72
N ALA A 139 54.17 -43.90 54.67
CA ALA A 139 55.33 -42.99 54.62
C ALA A 139 56.61 -43.50 53.91
N PRO A 140 57.55 -42.58 53.61
CA PRO A 140 58.70 -42.51 54.51
C PRO A 140 59.10 -41.09 54.95
N VAL A 141 59.61 -41.03 56.18
CA VAL A 141 60.09 -39.87 56.93
C VAL A 141 61.58 -39.65 56.67
N ARG A 142 62.02 -38.40 56.45
CA ARG A 142 63.40 -37.92 56.63
C ARG A 142 63.41 -36.38 56.80
N PRO A 143 64.43 -35.80 57.43
CA PRO A 143 65.19 -36.20 58.62
C PRO A 143 64.66 -35.55 59.91
#